data_AF-A0A822EVM4-F1
#
_entry.id   AF-A0A822EVM4-F1
#
_cell.length_a   1.000
_cell.length_b   1.000
_cell.length_c   1.000
_cell.angle_alpha   90.00
_cell.angle_beta   90.00
_cell.angle_gamma   90.00
#
_symmetry.space_group_name_H-M   'P 1'
#
loop_
_entity.id
_entity.type
_entity.pdbx_description
1 polymer ?
#
loop_
_entity_poly.entity_id
_entity_poly.type
_entity_poly.pdbx_seq_one_letter_code
_entity_poly.pdbx_strand_id
1 'polypeptide(L)'
;MIYQTSYWAGQNDYYYNLALALVASIVVKSLIKEIHDLIQIGAKHILIVNLPPFDAYPATAIFNAPDILKKLIHDHNTNLANSIRTLQTNYPRITFKLFDIHSLIS
;
A
#
# COMPACT_ATOMS: atom_id res chain seq x y z
N MET A 1 18.28 -17.15 11.89
CA MET A 1 16.81 -16.96 11.88
C MET A 1 16.48 -16.05 10.70
N ILE A 2 15.66 -16.51 9.75
CA ILE A 2 15.28 -15.73 8.56
C ILE A 2 13.97 -15.02 8.90
N TYR A 3 14.01 -13.70 9.11
CA TYR A 3 12.80 -12.91 9.40
C TYR A 3 12.08 -12.59 8.09
N GLN A 4 10.94 -13.25 7.89
CA GLN A 4 9.99 -12.98 6.81
C GLN A 4 8.79 -12.24 7.40
N THR A 5 8.30 -11.22 6.71
CA THR A 5 7.10 -10.49 7.11
C THR A 5 6.26 -10.09 5.90
N SER A 6 4.95 -10.04 6.09
CA SER A 6 3.98 -9.54 5.12
C SER A 6 3.33 -8.28 5.66
N TYR A 7 3.17 -7.28 4.79
CA TYR A 7 2.61 -5.99 5.15
C TYR A 7 1.50 -5.60 4.16
N TRP A 8 0.28 -5.46 4.68
CA TRP A 8 -0.92 -5.11 3.91
C TRP A 8 -1.77 -4.16 4.74
N ALA A 9 -1.82 -2.89 4.34
CA ALA A 9 -2.51 -1.82 5.05
C ALA A 9 -2.85 -0.68 4.09
N GLY A 10 -3.62 0.32 4.55
CA GLY A 10 -3.97 1.53 3.80
C GLY A 10 -5.46 1.66 3.46
N GLN A 11 -6.21 0.57 3.31
CA GLN A 11 -7.62 0.64 2.91
C GLN A 11 -8.49 1.34 3.98
N ASN A 12 -8.23 1.06 5.26
CA ASN A 12 -8.98 1.66 6.37
C ASN A 12 -8.77 3.17 6.47
N ASP A 13 -7.58 3.67 6.13
CA ASP A 13 -7.28 5.10 6.11
C ASP A 13 -8.22 5.85 5.16
N TYR A 14 -8.57 5.23 4.03
CA TYR A 14 -9.48 5.81 3.05
C TYR A 14 -10.95 5.60 3.42
N TYR A 15 -11.29 4.44 3.98
CA TYR A 15 -12.66 4.14 4.38
C TYR A 15 -13.16 5.08 5.48
N TYR A 16 -12.35 5.30 6.52
CA TYR A 16 -12.75 6.14 7.65
C TYR A 16 -12.47 7.63 7.45
N ASN A 17 -11.68 7.98 6.43
CA ASN A 17 -11.32 9.36 6.16
C ASN A 17 -11.16 9.62 4.65
N LEU A 18 -12.29 9.79 3.97
CA LEU A 18 -12.31 10.08 2.54
C LEU A 18 -11.61 11.41 2.18
N ALA A 19 -11.39 12.32 3.13
CA ALA A 19 -10.61 13.53 2.85
C ALA A 19 -9.11 13.20 2.61
N LEU A 20 -8.60 12.10 3.17
CA LEU A 20 -7.28 11.55 2.84
C LEU A 20 -7.27 10.87 1.47
N ALA A 21 -8.43 10.58 0.86
CA ALA A 21 -8.51 10.10 -0.52
C ALA A 21 -7.99 11.12 -1.55
N LEU A 22 -7.85 12.38 -1.15
CA LEU A 22 -7.24 13.41 -1.99
C LEU A 22 -5.71 13.40 -1.93
N VAL A 23 -5.11 12.64 -1.00
CA VAL A 23 -3.67 12.66 -0.76
C VAL A 23 -3.13 11.25 -0.45
N ALA A 24 -3.23 10.36 -1.45
CA ALA A 24 -2.72 8.98 -1.37
C ALA A 24 -1.26 8.89 -0.86
N SER A 25 -0.46 9.92 -1.13
CA SER A 25 0.93 10.03 -0.71
C SER A 25 1.14 10.08 0.81
N ILE A 26 0.19 10.61 1.59
CA ILE A 26 0.30 10.63 3.07
C ILE A 26 0.26 9.19 3.61
N VAL A 27 -0.72 8.40 3.16
CA VAL A 27 -0.86 7.01 3.58
C VAL A 27 0.36 6.21 3.15
N VAL A 28 0.76 6.30 1.87
CA VAL A 28 1.96 5.61 1.38
C VAL A 28 3.21 6.01 2.18
N LYS A 29 3.38 7.29 2.53
CA LYS A 29 4.50 7.73 3.36
C LYS A 29 4.49 7.06 4.75
N SER A 30 3.31 6.88 5.36
CA SER A 30 3.20 6.11 6.62
C SER A 30 3.61 4.66 6.42
N LEU A 31 3.06 4.00 5.38
CA LEU A 31 3.40 2.60 5.07
C LEU A 31 4.91 2.39 4.88
N ILE A 32 5.57 3.32 4.17
CA ILE A 32 7.01 3.26 3.94
C ILE A 32 7.79 3.46 5.24
N LYS A 33 7.35 4.37 6.12
CA LYS A 33 7.95 4.51 7.45
C LYS A 33 7.85 3.21 8.25
N GLU A 34 6.70 2.55 8.22
CA GLU A 34 6.51 1.29 8.94
C GLU A 34 7.39 0.17 8.37
N ILE A 35 7.56 0.12 7.04
CA ILE A 35 8.51 -0.78 6.40
C ILE A 35 9.95 -0.48 6.83
N HIS A 36 10.33 0.80 6.96
CA HIS A 36 11.63 1.17 7.53
C HIS A 36 11.79 0.64 8.96
N ASP A 37 10.77 0.78 9.80
CA ASP A 37 10.79 0.28 11.18
C ASP A 37 10.98 -1.25 11.21
N LEU A 38 10.31 -1.99 10.31
CA LEU A 38 10.51 -3.44 10.13
C LEU A 38 11.95 -3.80 9.74
N ILE A 39 12.59 -3.00 8.87
CA ILE A 39 14.00 -3.19 8.49
C ILE A 39 14.92 -2.97 9.69
N GLN A 40 14.65 -1.95 10.52
CA GLN A 40 15.48 -1.63 11.69
C GLN A 40 15.47 -2.75 12.74
N ILE A 41 14.34 -3.45 12.90
CA ILE A 41 14.24 -4.60 13.81
C ILE A 41 14.75 -5.91 13.20
N GLY A 42 15.25 -5.88 11.95
CA GLY A 42 15.98 -6.98 11.33
C GLY A 42 15.24 -7.77 10.26
N ALA A 43 14.06 -7.32 9.79
CA ALA A 43 13.38 -7.96 8.66
C ALA A 43 14.30 -7.97 7.41
N LYS A 44 14.40 -9.13 6.74
CA LYS A 44 15.24 -9.31 5.54
C LYS A 44 14.46 -9.63 4.29
N HIS A 45 13.25 -10.15 4.45
CA HIS A 45 12.33 -10.45 3.35
C HIS A 45 10.97 -9.87 3.70
N ILE A 46 10.50 -8.94 2.86
CA ILE A 46 9.27 -8.19 3.10
C ILE A 46 8.36 -8.37 1.87
N LEU A 47 7.23 -9.03 2.07
CA LEU A 47 6.13 -9.06 1.12
C LEU A 47 5.21 -7.87 1.39
N ILE A 48 4.92 -7.07 0.38
CA ILE A 48 4.08 -5.88 0.48
C ILE A 48 2.93 -6.05 -0.48
N VAL A 49 1.70 -5.85 0.00
CA VAL A 49 0.49 -6.01 -0.80
C VAL A 49 -0.11 -4.65 -1.09
N ASN A 50 -0.43 -4.37 -2.37
CA ASN A 50 -1.07 -3.10 -2.75
C ASN A 50 -2.57 -3.09 -2.41
N LEU A 51 -3.29 -2.03 -2.77
CA LEU A 51 -4.72 -1.97 -2.51
C LEU A 51 -5.51 -2.75 -3.55
N PRO A 52 -6.53 -3.51 -3.11
CA PRO A 52 -7.50 -4.11 -4.01
C PRO A 52 -8.39 -3.05 -4.69
N PRO A 53 -9.14 -3.39 -5.76
CA PRO A 53 -10.18 -2.55 -6.35
C PRO A 53 -11.40 -2.45 -5.42
N PHE A 54 -11.24 -1.77 -4.28
CA PHE A 54 -12.32 -1.65 -3.28
C PHE A 54 -13.38 -0.60 -3.63
N ASP A 55 -13.23 0.12 -4.75
CA ASP A 55 -14.25 0.98 -5.32
C ASP A 55 -15.52 0.21 -5.71
N ALA A 56 -15.41 -1.10 -5.96
CA ALA A 56 -16.52 -1.99 -6.27
C ALA A 56 -17.14 -2.68 -5.04
N TYR A 57 -16.65 -2.43 -3.83
CA TYR A 57 -17.12 -3.14 -2.65
C TYR A 57 -18.49 -2.62 -2.19
N PRO A 58 -19.42 -3.49 -1.74
CA PRO A 58 -20.72 -3.02 -1.24
C PRO A 58 -20.61 -1.98 -0.12
N ALA A 59 -19.59 -2.10 0.74
CA ALA A 59 -19.35 -1.19 1.84
C ALA A 59 -18.93 0.22 1.41
N THR A 60 -18.43 0.42 0.18
CA THR A 60 -18.01 1.74 -0.34
C THR A 60 -19.10 2.44 -1.13
N ALA A 61 -20.24 1.78 -1.37
CA ALA A 61 -21.43 2.39 -1.97
C ALA A 61 -21.92 3.62 -1.17
N ILE A 62 -21.71 3.64 0.15
CA ILE A 62 -22.08 4.75 1.03
C ILE A 62 -21.41 6.08 0.67
N PHE A 63 -20.28 6.03 -0.03
CA PHE A 63 -19.53 7.23 -0.43
C PHE A 63 -20.06 7.85 -1.71
N ASN A 64 -20.84 7.11 -2.51
CA ASN A 64 -21.40 7.54 -3.80
C ASN A 64 -20.35 8.25 -4.72
N ALA A 65 -19.11 7.77 -4.69
CA ALA A 65 -17.97 8.40 -5.35
C ALA A 65 -17.00 7.38 -5.98
N PRO A 66 -17.46 6.47 -6.84
CA PRO A 66 -16.65 5.38 -7.39
C PRO A 66 -15.42 5.88 -8.15
N ASP A 67 -15.53 6.98 -8.91
CA ASP A 67 -14.41 7.51 -9.69
C ASP A 67 -13.31 8.12 -8.80
N ILE A 68 -13.69 8.73 -7.68
CA ILE A 68 -12.74 9.25 -6.69
C ILE A 68 -11.98 8.07 -6.06
N LEU A 69 -12.69 7.01 -5.70
CA LEU A 69 -12.09 5.80 -5.13
C LEU A 69 -11.16 5.09 -6.13
N LYS A 70 -11.56 4.96 -7.39
CA LYS A 70 -10.70 4.41 -8.46
C LYS A 70 -9.42 5.21 -8.61
N LYS A 71 -9.53 6.54 -8.71
CA LYS A 71 -8.37 7.43 -8.82
C LYS A 71 -7.46 7.29 -7.61
N LEU A 72 -8.03 7.26 -6.40
CA LEU A 72 -7.29 7.06 -5.17
C LEU A 72 -6.51 5.74 -5.15
N ILE A 73 -7.16 4.63 -5.49
CA ILE A 73 -6.55 3.30 -5.54
C ILE A 73 -5.38 3.31 -6.54
N HIS A 74 -5.60 3.89 -7.71
CA HIS A 74 -4.56 4.05 -8.73
C HIS A 74 -3.36 4.85 -8.21
N ASP A 75 -3.62 6.02 -7.61
CA ASP A 75 -2.57 6.90 -7.09
C ASP A 75 -1.80 6.22 -5.95
N HIS A 76 -2.49 5.52 -5.04
CA HIS A 76 -1.86 4.76 -3.96
C HIS A 76 -0.95 3.67 -4.51
N ASN A 77 -1.48 2.80 -5.38
CA ASN A 77 -0.74 1.64 -5.90
C ASN A 77 0.49 2.10 -6.69
N THR A 78 0.36 3.18 -7.46
CA THR A 78 1.48 3.80 -8.20
C THR A 78 2.54 4.36 -7.25
N ASN A 79 2.13 5.14 -6.24
CA ASN A 79 3.05 5.74 -5.27
C ASN A 79 3.76 4.68 -4.42
N LEU A 80 3.06 3.62 -4.03
CA LEU A 80 3.61 2.49 -3.29
C LEU A 80 4.66 1.76 -4.13
N ALA A 81 4.34 1.43 -5.39
CA ALA A 81 5.29 0.76 -6.30
C ALA A 81 6.56 1.58 -6.52
N ASN A 82 6.43 2.89 -6.72
CA ASN A 82 7.57 3.79 -6.85
C ASN A 82 8.41 3.85 -5.58
N SER A 83 7.77 3.93 -4.41
CA SER A 83 8.46 3.99 -3.12
C SER A 83 9.18 2.67 -2.79
N ILE A 84 8.60 1.52 -3.15
CA ILE A 84 9.26 0.22 -3.03
C ILE A 84 10.48 0.12 -3.92
N ARG A 85 10.42 0.64 -5.16
CA ARG A 85 11.59 0.71 -6.04
C ARG A 85 12.72 1.54 -5.41
N THR A 86 12.39 2.65 -4.76
CA THR A 86 13.35 3.45 -4.00
C THR A 86 13.94 2.67 -2.82
N LEU A 87 13.11 1.93 -2.07
CA LEU A 87 13.59 1.08 -0.96
C LEU A 87 14.54 -0.03 -1.44
N GLN A 88 14.26 -0.66 -2.59
CA GLN A 88 15.13 -1.67 -3.19
C GLN A 88 16.52 -1.10 -3.51
N THR A 89 16.58 0.13 -4.02
CA THR A 89 17.85 0.84 -4.27
C THR A 89 18.58 1.16 -2.96
N ASN A 90 17.86 1.64 -1.93
CA ASN A 90 18.46 2.06 -0.67
C ASN A 90 18.89 0.89 0.23
N TYR A 91 18.25 -0.27 0.10
CA TYR A 91 18.48 -1.45 0.91
C TYR A 91 18.74 -2.70 0.05
N PRO A 92 19.87 -2.76 -0.67
CA PRO A 92 20.16 -3.83 -1.64
C PRO A 92 20.29 -5.23 -1.01
N ARG A 93 20.44 -5.31 0.31
CA ARG A 93 20.51 -6.58 1.07
C ARG A 93 19.15 -7.06 1.59
N ILE A 94 18.09 -6.31 1.35
CA ILE A 94 16.72 -6.64 1.76
C ILE A 94 15.93 -7.04 0.52
N THR A 95 15.21 -8.16 0.60
CA THR A 95 14.32 -8.59 -0.47
C THR A 95 12.95 -7.98 -0.26
N PHE A 96 12.53 -7.11 -1.18
CA PHE A 96 11.16 -6.60 -1.24
C PHE A 96 10.42 -7.28 -2.39
N LYS A 97 9.21 -7.76 -2.11
CA LYS A 97 8.28 -8.26 -3.13
C LYS A 97 6.98 -7.47 -3.03
N LEU A 98 6.61 -6.79 -4.11
CA LEU A 98 5.29 -6.20 -4.24
C LEU A 98 4.36 -7.24 -4.86
N PHE A 99 3.31 -7.60 -4.12
CA PHE A 99 2.23 -8.44 -4.60
C PHE A 99 1.07 -7.56 -5.05
N ASP A 100 0.76 -7.68 -6.33
CA ASP A 100 -0.32 -6.93 -6.97
C ASP A 100 -1.65 -7.66 -6.77
N ILE A 101 -2.28 -7.44 -5.62
CA ILE A 101 -3.63 -7.96 -5.36
C ILE A 101 -4.66 -7.27 -6.25
N HIS A 102 -4.41 -6.01 -6.64
CA HIS A 102 -5.33 -5.25 -7.48
C HIS A 102 -5.65 -6.01 -8.77
N SER A 103 -4.62 -6.36 -9.54
CA SER A 103 -4.76 -7.08 -10.81
C SER A 103 -5.25 -8.53 -10.65
N LEU A 104 -5.12 -9.12 -9.46
CA LEU A 104 -5.55 -10.50 -9.22
C LEU A 104 -7.07 -10.64 -9.10
N ILE A 105 -7.75 -9.60 -8.61
CA ILE A 105 -9.19 -9.65 -8.29
C ILE A 105 -10.03 -8.63 -9.05
N SER A 106 -9.41 -7.86 -9.93
CA SER A 106 -10.05 -6.91 -10.86
C SER A 106 -10.63 -7.59 -12.09
#